data_AF-A0A285NPY9-F1
#
_entry.id   AF-A0A285NPY9-F1
#
_cell.length_a   1.000
_cell.length_b   1.000
_cell.length_c   1.000
_cell.angle_alpha   90.00
_cell.angle_beta   90.00
_cell.angle_gamma   90.00
#
_symmetry.space_group_name_H-M   'P 1'
#
loop_
_entity.id
_entity.type
_entity.pdbx_description
1 polymer ?
#
loop_
_entity_poly.entity_id
_entity_poly.type
_entity_poly.pdbx_seq_one_letter_code
_entity_poly.pdbx_strand_id
1 'polypeptide(L)'
;MKLLAMFGLVSVAMAQPLIKPDFADRLFPYITYSSVWSGTPASLTDVAVPHVLIVYGEKEDPRVVAQAGKIAYYLGQWTDDIGFGVEEVKASKIPPLLVSDSQLKNMNYKNIIVVGTNNQVVKDLGLSFDKPTIQVVQKDGRNIMVVGGKNVEDVIKASEYLSDVRLNFKAGAYRTFFSFVALRGYIEKGEFDAAYRLVKSPTGLSACGKNMSLAAPMVANWSEDVKNVVKTRNAILYSEIPKALQEKDKEKAIQLWQKAMLTCYQCHQGIGIPQMRKFKPLEEIHSKHQRIAESFGLVKVADGQKSCIACHRGETQIRGY
;
A
#
# COMPACT_ATOMS: atom_id res chain seq x y z
N MET A 1 23.97 -32.78 -40.95
CA MET A 1 24.41 -31.88 -39.86
C MET A 1 23.20 -31.25 -39.20
N LYS A 2 22.57 -31.97 -38.27
CA LYS A 2 21.43 -31.52 -37.44
C LYS A 2 21.76 -31.87 -36.00
N LEU A 3 22.53 -31.04 -35.30
CA LEU A 3 22.77 -31.18 -33.87
C LEU A 3 23.51 -29.95 -33.35
N LEU A 4 22.82 -28.81 -33.20
CA LEU A 4 23.31 -27.63 -32.47
C LEU A 4 22.21 -26.56 -32.39
N ALA A 5 21.18 -26.81 -31.57
CA ALA A 5 20.27 -25.76 -31.06
C ALA A 5 19.31 -26.34 -30.01
N MET A 6 19.84 -27.05 -29.00
CA MET A 6 19.00 -27.56 -27.90
C MET A 6 19.72 -27.43 -26.55
N PHE A 7 20.36 -26.31 -26.30
CA PHE A 7 20.77 -25.91 -24.95
C PHE A 7 20.63 -24.38 -24.86
N GLY A 8 19.62 -23.91 -24.14
CA GLY A 8 19.42 -22.47 -23.99
C GLY A 8 18.08 -22.00 -23.45
N LEU A 9 17.29 -22.87 -22.81
CA LEU A 9 16.15 -22.44 -21.99
C LEU A 9 16.09 -23.32 -20.74
N VAL A 10 17.16 -23.31 -19.94
CA VAL A 10 16.99 -23.53 -18.50
C VAL A 10 16.44 -22.22 -17.98
N SER A 11 15.12 -22.06 -18.12
CA SER A 11 14.36 -21.04 -17.41
C SER A 11 14.71 -21.15 -15.94
N VAL A 12 15.34 -20.12 -15.39
CA VAL A 12 15.41 -19.91 -13.95
C VAL A 12 13.98 -19.61 -13.50
N ALA A 13 13.18 -20.67 -13.37
CA ALA A 13 11.99 -20.63 -12.55
C ALA A 13 12.51 -20.43 -11.13
N MET A 14 12.63 -19.17 -10.72
CA MET A 14 12.69 -18.81 -9.31
C MET A 14 11.49 -19.49 -8.67
N ALA A 15 11.71 -20.62 -8.00
CA ALA A 15 10.64 -21.39 -7.40
C ALA A 15 9.89 -20.45 -6.45
N GLN A 16 8.66 -20.08 -6.81
CA GLN A 16 7.82 -19.26 -5.97
C GLN A 16 7.69 -19.96 -4.61
N PRO A 17 7.72 -19.22 -3.49
CA PRO A 17 7.53 -19.83 -2.18
C PRO A 17 6.24 -20.63 -2.13
N LEU A 18 6.28 -21.78 -1.47
CA LEU A 18 5.10 -22.59 -1.23
C LEU A 18 4.20 -21.86 -0.24
N ILE A 19 2.94 -21.62 -0.61
CA ILE A 19 1.97 -20.92 0.25
C ILE A 19 0.97 -21.94 0.78
N LYS A 20 0.76 -21.96 2.10
CA LYS A 20 -0.17 -22.89 2.76
C LYS A 20 -1.01 -22.15 3.80
N PRO A 21 -2.36 -22.12 3.69
CA PRO A 21 -3.15 -22.50 2.52
C PRO A 21 -2.87 -21.55 1.34
N ASP A 22 -3.36 -21.89 0.14
CA ASP A 22 -3.34 -20.93 -0.97
C ASP A 22 -4.24 -19.72 -0.62
N PHE A 23 -3.66 -18.52 -0.61
CA PHE A 23 -4.40 -17.26 -0.48
C PHE A 23 -3.91 -16.23 -1.51
N ALA A 24 -4.83 -15.41 -2.05
CA ALA A 24 -4.55 -14.53 -3.17
C ALA A 24 -3.51 -13.43 -2.87
N ASP A 25 -2.71 -13.04 -3.88
CA ASP A 25 -1.57 -12.09 -3.81
C ASP A 25 -1.84 -10.75 -3.12
N ARG A 26 -3.10 -10.36 -3.00
CA ARG A 26 -3.53 -9.05 -2.48
C ARG A 26 -4.44 -9.15 -1.26
N LEU A 27 -4.52 -10.32 -0.62
CA LEU A 27 -5.26 -10.50 0.62
C LEU A 27 -4.29 -10.64 1.79
N PHE A 28 -4.43 -9.75 2.76
CA PHE A 28 -3.75 -9.85 4.05
C PHE A 28 -4.80 -10.02 5.16
N PRO A 29 -4.88 -11.19 5.79
CA PRO A 29 -6.01 -11.53 6.68
C PRO A 29 -5.88 -10.93 8.09
N TYR A 30 -4.71 -10.42 8.47
CA TYR A 30 -4.45 -9.93 9.83
C TYR A 30 -4.62 -8.42 9.92
N ILE A 31 -5.82 -7.94 9.62
CA ILE A 31 -6.19 -6.53 9.75
C ILE A 31 -7.27 -6.35 10.83
N THR A 32 -7.34 -5.16 11.39
CA THR A 32 -8.49 -4.65 12.13
C THR A 32 -8.91 -3.32 11.53
N TYR A 33 -10.07 -2.81 11.96
CA TYR A 33 -10.57 -1.51 11.56
C TYR A 33 -10.49 -0.53 12.72
N SER A 34 -10.05 0.69 12.44
CA SER A 34 -9.96 1.77 13.42
C SER A 34 -10.54 3.05 12.86
N SER A 35 -10.93 3.95 13.76
CA SER A 35 -11.26 5.33 13.42
C SER A 35 -10.01 6.21 13.43
N VAL A 36 -9.94 7.17 12.51
CA VAL A 36 -8.84 8.13 12.36
C VAL A 36 -9.37 9.53 12.07
N TRP A 37 -8.53 10.55 12.30
CA TRP A 37 -8.84 11.95 12.03
C TRP A 37 -10.15 12.45 12.66
N SER A 38 -10.52 11.88 13.81
CA SER A 38 -11.70 12.25 14.59
C SER A 38 -11.74 13.75 14.86
N GLY A 39 -12.90 14.38 14.67
CA GLY A 39 -13.06 15.83 14.83
C GLY A 39 -12.58 16.67 13.63
N THR A 40 -12.11 16.03 12.56
CA THR A 40 -11.81 16.70 11.29
C THR A 40 -12.81 16.33 10.20
N PRO A 41 -12.96 17.14 9.15
CA PRO A 41 -13.75 16.79 7.96
C PRO A 41 -13.28 15.55 7.20
N ALA A 42 -12.10 15.02 7.54
CA ALA A 42 -11.53 13.82 6.94
C ALA A 42 -11.74 12.57 7.82
N SER A 43 -12.53 12.64 8.89
CA SER A 43 -12.75 11.52 9.80
C SER A 43 -13.26 10.28 9.06
N LEU A 44 -12.61 9.14 9.32
CA LEU A 44 -12.97 7.83 8.83
C LEU A 44 -13.14 6.87 10.01
N THR A 45 -14.07 5.93 9.92
CA THR A 45 -14.35 4.93 10.98
C THR A 45 -13.99 3.50 10.57
N ASP A 46 -13.61 3.29 9.31
CA ASP A 46 -13.42 1.98 8.68
C ASP A 46 -12.00 1.82 8.10
N VAL A 47 -10.97 2.33 8.79
CA VAL A 47 -9.60 2.25 8.32
C VAL A 47 -8.94 0.93 8.67
N ALA A 48 -8.56 0.16 7.64
CA ALA A 48 -7.83 -1.09 7.80
C ALA A 48 -6.37 -0.87 8.25
N VAL A 49 -6.05 -1.33 9.46
CA VAL A 49 -4.70 -1.31 10.05
C VAL A 49 -4.20 -2.73 10.31
N PRO A 50 -2.88 -2.98 10.26
CA PRO A 50 -2.32 -4.27 10.66
C PRO A 50 -2.70 -4.61 12.10
N HIS A 51 -3.18 -5.84 12.31
CA HIS A 51 -3.46 -6.40 13.62
C HIS A 51 -2.65 -7.69 13.77
N VAL A 52 -1.33 -7.54 13.76
CA VAL A 52 -0.35 -8.63 13.72
C VAL A 52 0.93 -8.20 14.44
N LEU A 53 1.63 -9.15 15.08
CA LEU A 53 3.02 -8.98 15.51
C LEU A 53 3.97 -9.69 14.55
N ILE A 54 5.08 -9.05 14.22
CA ILE A 54 6.21 -9.69 13.56
C ILE A 54 7.16 -10.22 14.63
N VAL A 55 7.47 -11.50 14.55
CA VAL A 55 8.25 -12.23 15.53
C VAL A 55 9.51 -12.76 14.84
N TYR A 56 10.68 -12.51 15.43
CA TYR A 56 11.94 -13.12 15.02
C TYR A 56 12.58 -13.85 16.20
N GLY A 57 13.41 -14.85 15.93
CA GLY A 57 14.19 -15.52 16.98
C GLY A 57 15.43 -14.72 17.36
N GLU A 58 15.76 -14.62 18.66
CA GLU A 58 17.00 -13.96 19.11
C GLU A 58 18.28 -14.63 18.56
N LYS A 59 18.18 -15.87 18.11
CA LYS A 59 19.29 -16.67 17.56
C LYS A 59 19.24 -16.83 16.04
N GLU A 60 18.39 -16.07 15.36
CA GLU A 60 18.33 -16.07 13.90
C GLU A 60 19.58 -15.45 13.26
N ASP A 61 19.86 -15.83 12.01
CA ASP A 61 20.86 -15.11 11.20
C ASP A 61 20.45 -13.62 11.10
N PRO A 62 21.37 -12.66 11.31
CA PRO A 62 21.05 -11.24 11.24
C PRO A 62 20.36 -10.80 9.95
N ARG A 63 20.61 -11.49 8.83
CA ARG A 63 19.93 -11.24 7.55
C ARG A 63 18.46 -11.62 7.60
N VAL A 64 18.10 -12.69 8.33
CA VAL A 64 16.70 -13.07 8.57
C VAL A 64 16.02 -12.04 9.48
N VAL A 65 16.71 -11.57 10.51
CA VAL A 65 16.20 -10.48 11.38
C VAL A 65 15.96 -9.20 10.56
N ALA A 66 16.85 -8.86 9.63
CA ALA A 66 16.65 -7.73 8.73
C ALA A 66 15.41 -7.90 7.84
N GLN A 67 15.11 -9.11 7.38
CA GLN A 67 13.87 -9.40 6.63
C GLN A 67 12.62 -9.24 7.51
N ALA A 68 12.66 -9.68 8.77
CA ALA A 68 11.58 -9.40 9.73
C ALA A 68 11.37 -7.89 9.90
N GLY A 69 12.46 -7.12 9.98
CA GLY A 69 12.44 -5.65 9.97
C GLY A 69 11.82 -5.05 8.71
N LYS A 70 12.15 -5.60 7.52
CA LYS A 70 11.56 -5.17 6.23
C LYS A 70 10.05 -5.42 6.16
N ILE A 71 9.59 -6.58 6.63
CA ILE A 71 8.16 -6.92 6.74
C ILE A 71 7.46 -5.94 7.70
N ALA A 72 8.05 -5.72 8.89
CA ALA A 72 7.52 -4.77 9.88
C ALA A 72 7.48 -3.34 9.33
N TYR A 73 8.51 -2.91 8.60
CA TYR A 73 8.55 -1.62 7.92
C TYR A 73 7.37 -1.47 6.97
N TYR A 74 7.17 -2.41 6.04
CA TYR A 74 6.07 -2.32 5.07
C TYR A 74 4.69 -2.35 5.72
N LEU A 75 4.48 -3.10 6.79
CA LEU A 75 3.23 -3.06 7.55
C LEU A 75 3.07 -1.74 8.31
N GLY A 76 4.13 -1.18 8.90
CA GLY A 76 4.12 0.13 9.52
C GLY A 76 3.77 1.25 8.54
N GLN A 77 4.15 1.11 7.27
CA GLN A 77 3.70 2.03 6.22
C GLN A 77 2.19 2.05 6.03
N TRP A 78 1.46 1.01 6.47
CA TRP A 78 -0.01 0.98 6.39
C TRP A 78 -0.67 1.85 7.46
N THR A 79 -0.01 2.07 8.60
CA THR A 79 -0.49 2.96 9.67
C THR A 79 -0.05 4.40 9.46
N ASP A 80 1.14 4.60 8.88
CA ASP A 80 1.66 5.94 8.56
C ASP A 80 0.81 6.67 7.51
N ASP A 81 0.16 5.93 6.59
CA ASP A 81 -0.60 6.51 5.48
C ASP A 81 -2.00 7.01 5.86
N ILE A 82 -2.48 6.83 7.09
CA ILE A 82 -3.93 6.97 7.36
C ILE A 82 -4.24 7.77 8.63
N GLY A 83 -3.34 8.63 9.08
CA GLY A 83 -3.69 9.64 10.08
C GLY A 83 -3.35 9.33 11.51
N PHE A 84 -2.63 8.25 11.79
CA PHE A 84 -2.03 8.06 13.10
C PHE A 84 -0.81 8.97 13.20
N GLY A 85 -0.88 9.96 14.08
CA GLY A 85 0.25 10.80 14.43
C GLY A 85 1.23 10.05 15.32
N VAL A 86 2.44 10.62 15.44
CA VAL A 86 3.51 10.07 16.28
C VAL A 86 3.06 9.90 17.74
N GLU A 87 2.17 10.77 18.23
CA GLU A 87 1.67 10.71 19.60
C GLU A 87 0.59 9.63 19.80
N GLU A 88 -0.28 9.32 18.82
CA GLU A 88 -1.17 8.15 18.92
C GLU A 88 -0.40 6.83 18.90
N VAL A 89 0.71 6.77 18.16
CA VAL A 89 1.64 5.63 18.15
C VAL A 89 2.38 5.52 19.50
N LYS A 90 2.89 6.63 20.05
CA LYS A 90 3.60 6.67 21.33
C LYS A 90 2.69 6.44 22.54
N ALA A 91 1.44 6.90 22.49
CA ALA A 91 0.43 6.67 23.53
C ALA A 91 0.00 5.19 23.66
N SER A 92 0.68 4.27 22.96
CA SER A 92 0.56 2.82 23.15
C SER A 92 -0.83 2.24 22.88
N LYS A 93 -1.60 2.86 21.97
CA LYS A 93 -2.82 2.25 21.42
C LYS A 93 -2.56 1.23 20.32
N ILE A 94 -1.32 1.16 19.82
CA ILE A 94 -0.88 0.19 18.80
C ILE A 94 0.29 -0.61 19.40
N PRO A 95 0.21 -1.94 19.43
CA PRO A 95 1.27 -2.81 19.94
C PRO A 95 2.55 -2.69 19.08
N PRO A 96 3.74 -3.00 19.62
CA PRO A 96 4.98 -2.98 18.84
C PRO A 96 4.87 -3.93 17.65
N LEU A 97 5.17 -3.46 16.44
CA LEU A 97 5.03 -4.28 15.23
C LEU A 97 6.08 -5.39 15.14
N LEU A 98 7.25 -5.23 15.76
CA LEU A 98 8.36 -6.18 15.71
C LEU A 98 8.80 -6.53 17.14
N VAL A 99 8.83 -7.82 17.47
CA VAL A 99 9.24 -8.36 18.77
C VAL A 99 10.08 -9.62 18.60
N SER A 100 10.90 -9.95 19.59
CA SER A 100 11.58 -11.24 19.64
C SER A 100 10.65 -12.36 20.13
N ASP A 101 11.03 -13.61 19.86
CA ASP A 101 10.34 -14.80 20.38
C ASP A 101 10.39 -14.89 21.92
N SER A 102 11.41 -14.33 22.56
CA SER A 102 11.49 -14.20 24.02
C SER A 102 10.45 -13.21 24.56
N GLN A 103 10.31 -12.04 23.93
CA GLN A 103 9.33 -11.01 24.29
C GLN A 103 7.89 -11.51 24.10
N LEU A 104 7.64 -12.27 23.04
CA LEU A 104 6.32 -12.82 22.72
C LEU A 104 5.71 -13.67 23.85
N LYS A 105 6.53 -14.34 24.66
CA LYS A 105 6.07 -15.20 25.77
C LYS A 105 5.22 -14.43 26.79
N ASN A 106 5.50 -13.14 26.95
CA ASN A 106 4.82 -12.27 27.90
C ASN A 106 3.68 -11.47 27.24
N MET A 107 3.30 -11.81 26.00
CA MET A 107 2.29 -11.09 25.22
C MET A 107 1.14 -12.03 24.84
N ASN A 108 -0.09 -11.56 25.05
CA ASN A 108 -1.30 -12.24 24.60
C ASN A 108 -1.75 -11.65 23.25
N TYR A 109 -1.18 -12.15 22.16
CA TYR A 109 -1.48 -11.66 20.81
C TYR A 109 -1.95 -12.78 19.90
N LYS A 110 -3.07 -12.54 19.21
CA LYS A 110 -3.77 -13.58 18.43
C LYS A 110 -3.17 -13.84 17.06
N ASN A 111 -2.66 -12.81 16.36
CA ASN A 111 -2.13 -12.97 15.00
C ASN A 111 -0.64 -12.64 15.00
N ILE A 112 0.20 -13.59 14.57
CA ILE A 112 1.64 -13.39 14.50
C ILE A 112 2.18 -13.84 13.15
N ILE A 113 3.19 -13.14 12.65
CA ILE A 113 4.06 -13.58 11.56
C ILE A 113 5.40 -13.92 12.17
N VAL A 114 5.82 -15.18 12.08
CA VAL A 114 7.10 -15.67 12.58
C VAL A 114 8.06 -15.77 11.42
N VAL A 115 9.16 -15.04 11.47
CA VAL A 115 10.16 -15.00 10.39
C VAL A 115 11.40 -15.78 10.82
N GLY A 116 11.76 -16.79 10.04
CA GLY A 116 12.88 -17.68 10.33
C GLY A 116 12.46 -19.01 10.93
N THR A 117 13.46 -19.85 11.20
CA THR A 117 13.29 -21.24 11.67
C THR A 117 14.00 -21.54 12.99
N ASN A 118 14.94 -20.69 13.42
CA ASN A 118 15.63 -20.77 14.70
C ASN A 118 14.96 -19.90 15.78
N ASN A 119 13.70 -20.19 16.05
CA ASN A 119 12.92 -19.54 17.10
C ASN A 119 12.06 -20.57 17.86
N GLN A 120 11.62 -20.23 19.07
CA GLN A 120 10.86 -21.17 19.90
C GLN A 120 9.52 -21.55 19.26
N VAL A 121 8.87 -20.63 18.56
CA VAL A 121 7.54 -20.86 17.96
C VAL A 121 7.59 -21.96 16.89
N VAL A 122 8.57 -21.92 15.99
CA VAL A 122 8.74 -22.96 14.96
C VAL A 122 9.05 -24.32 15.57
N LYS A 123 9.88 -24.35 16.62
CA LYS A 123 10.19 -25.58 17.37
C LYS A 123 8.95 -26.18 18.03
N ASP A 124 8.14 -25.35 18.69
CA ASP A 124 6.90 -25.78 19.36
C ASP A 124 5.82 -26.26 18.37
N LEU A 125 5.88 -25.79 17.13
CA LEU A 125 5.00 -26.23 16.04
C LEU A 125 5.50 -27.50 15.35
N GLY A 126 6.74 -27.95 15.63
CA GLY A 126 7.34 -29.12 14.99
C GLY A 126 7.47 -28.96 13.47
N LEU A 127 7.61 -27.73 12.97
CA LEU A 127 7.68 -27.47 11.53
C LEU A 127 9.08 -27.68 10.98
N SER A 128 9.15 -28.31 9.81
CA SER A 128 10.34 -28.43 8.99
C SER A 128 10.01 -27.98 7.56
N PHE A 129 11.04 -27.53 6.84
CA PHE A 129 10.88 -26.92 5.52
C PHE A 129 11.92 -27.47 4.56
N ASP A 130 11.46 -27.91 3.39
CA ASP A 130 12.33 -28.41 2.30
C ASP A 130 12.54 -27.38 1.19
N LYS A 131 11.81 -26.26 1.24
CA LYS A 131 11.82 -25.17 0.26
C LYS A 131 11.31 -23.85 0.89
N PRO A 132 11.49 -22.69 0.25
CA PRO A 132 10.91 -21.43 0.71
C PRO A 132 9.40 -21.58 0.91
N THR A 133 8.88 -21.24 2.09
CA THR A 133 7.50 -21.53 2.47
C THR A 133 6.90 -20.40 3.32
N ILE A 134 5.65 -20.04 3.02
CA ILE A 134 4.79 -19.24 3.90
C ILE A 134 3.64 -20.14 4.35
N GLN A 135 3.61 -20.49 5.63
CA GLN A 135 2.65 -21.44 6.19
C GLN A 135 1.85 -20.82 7.32
N VAL A 136 0.52 -20.84 7.20
CA VAL A 136 -0.42 -20.45 8.24
C VAL A 136 -0.81 -21.68 9.06
N VAL A 137 -0.66 -21.59 10.37
CA VAL A 137 -1.05 -22.60 11.35
C VAL A 137 -1.94 -21.94 12.40
N GLN A 138 -3.00 -22.64 12.81
CA GLN A 138 -3.77 -22.26 13.98
C GLN A 138 -3.37 -23.16 15.16
N LYS A 139 -2.95 -22.55 16.26
CA LYS A 139 -2.57 -23.27 17.49
C LYS A 139 -2.90 -22.41 18.71
N ASP A 140 -3.51 -23.02 19.73
CA ASP A 140 -3.83 -22.38 21.02
C ASP A 140 -4.59 -21.04 20.86
N GLY A 141 -5.53 -20.98 19.90
CA GLY A 141 -6.32 -19.79 19.60
C GLY A 141 -5.54 -18.66 18.90
N ARG A 142 -4.31 -18.92 18.45
CA ARG A 142 -3.47 -17.99 17.66
C ARG A 142 -3.45 -18.39 16.19
N ASN A 143 -3.49 -17.39 15.31
CA ASN A 143 -3.16 -17.51 13.90
C ASN A 143 -1.67 -17.19 13.71
N ILE A 144 -0.90 -18.17 13.24
CA ILE A 144 0.56 -18.10 13.13
C ILE A 144 0.94 -18.26 11.66
N MET A 145 1.44 -17.20 11.03
CA MET A 145 2.03 -17.27 9.69
C MET A 145 3.55 -17.42 9.82
N VAL A 146 4.07 -18.60 9.52
CA VAL A 146 5.50 -18.87 9.52
C VAL A 146 6.08 -18.61 8.14
N VAL A 147 7.11 -17.78 8.07
CA VAL A 147 7.94 -17.51 6.90
C VAL A 147 9.23 -18.30 7.07
N GLY A 148 9.26 -19.50 6.48
CA GLY A 148 10.28 -20.52 6.71
C GLY A 148 10.97 -20.98 5.43
N GLY A 149 12.00 -21.78 5.59
CA GLY A 149 12.82 -22.32 4.52
C GLY A 149 13.83 -23.32 5.06
N LYS A 150 14.44 -24.14 4.18
CA LYS A 150 15.43 -25.13 4.60
C LYS A 150 16.70 -24.49 5.16
N ASN A 151 17.04 -23.31 4.66
CA ASN A 151 18.22 -22.54 5.00
C ASN A 151 17.90 -21.04 4.98
N VAL A 152 18.90 -20.22 5.35
CA VAL A 152 18.76 -18.76 5.41
C VAL A 152 18.31 -18.16 4.07
N GLU A 153 18.84 -18.63 2.95
CA GLU A 153 18.49 -18.11 1.63
C GLU A 153 17.03 -18.41 1.26
N ASP A 154 16.52 -19.57 1.65
CA ASP A 154 15.12 -19.93 1.43
C ASP A 154 14.18 -19.07 2.30
N VAL A 155 14.57 -18.80 3.55
CA VAL A 155 13.83 -17.89 4.44
C VAL A 155 13.82 -16.47 3.86
N ILE A 156 14.95 -15.99 3.34
CA ILE A 156 15.04 -14.68 2.69
C ILE A 156 14.10 -14.61 1.49
N LYS A 157 14.11 -15.61 0.59
CA LYS A 157 13.20 -15.65 -0.57
C LYS A 157 11.73 -15.65 -0.18
N ALA A 158 11.35 -16.43 0.83
CA ALA A 158 9.98 -16.44 1.34
C ALA A 158 9.60 -15.07 1.94
N SER A 159 10.53 -14.44 2.65
CA SER A 159 10.35 -13.12 3.25
C SER A 159 10.24 -12.02 2.21
N GLU A 160 11.05 -12.04 1.16
CA GLU A 160 11.01 -11.08 0.05
C GLU A 160 9.71 -11.20 -0.73
N TYR A 161 9.23 -12.42 -0.98
CA TYR A 161 7.93 -12.60 -1.59
C TYR A 161 6.81 -12.01 -0.71
N LEU A 162 6.81 -12.30 0.60
CA LEU A 162 5.84 -11.70 1.51
C LEU A 162 5.96 -10.17 1.52
N SER A 163 7.16 -9.63 1.68
CA SER A 163 7.38 -8.20 1.81
C SER A 163 7.04 -7.47 0.51
N ASP A 164 7.59 -7.91 -0.62
CA ASP A 164 7.65 -7.13 -1.87
C ASP A 164 6.44 -7.39 -2.77
N VAL A 165 5.87 -8.60 -2.70
CA VAL A 165 4.68 -8.97 -3.48
C VAL A 165 3.43 -8.77 -2.63
N ARG A 166 3.41 -9.25 -1.39
CA ARG A 166 2.18 -9.30 -0.56
C ARG A 166 1.96 -8.08 0.33
N LEU A 167 3.01 -7.39 0.81
CA LEU A 167 2.84 -6.31 1.81
C LEU A 167 3.16 -4.90 1.29
N ASN A 168 4.04 -4.80 0.30
CA ASN A 168 4.47 -3.55 -0.33
C ASN A 168 3.33 -2.82 -1.06
N PHE A 169 2.12 -3.40 -1.18
CA PHE A 169 1.04 -2.79 -1.94
C PHE A 169 0.52 -1.45 -1.40
N LYS A 170 0.79 -1.14 -0.14
CA LYS A 170 0.53 0.17 0.49
C LYS A 170 1.80 1.01 0.68
N ALA A 171 2.99 0.46 0.43
CA ALA A 171 4.22 1.19 0.64
C ALA A 171 4.55 2.08 -0.56
N GLY A 172 4.59 3.40 -0.31
CA GLY A 172 5.01 4.42 -1.25
C GLY A 172 3.88 5.32 -1.77
N ALA A 173 4.13 6.63 -1.76
CA ALA A 173 3.18 7.68 -2.15
C ALA A 173 2.68 7.60 -3.60
N TYR A 174 3.36 6.84 -4.47
CA TYR A 174 3.01 6.72 -5.88
C TYR A 174 1.96 5.62 -6.16
N ARG A 175 1.80 4.61 -5.29
CA ARG A 175 0.83 3.53 -5.54
C ARG A 175 -0.61 4.04 -5.50
N THR A 176 -0.91 4.88 -4.53
CA THR A 176 -2.19 5.57 -4.37
C THR A 176 -2.46 6.57 -5.51
N PHE A 177 -1.42 7.27 -6.01
CA PHE A 177 -1.51 8.07 -7.22
C PHE A 177 -1.89 7.24 -8.45
N PHE A 178 -1.26 6.07 -8.64
CA PHE A 178 -1.63 5.16 -9.74
C PHE A 178 -3.04 4.59 -9.58
N SER A 179 -3.50 4.29 -8.36
CA SER A 179 -4.89 3.94 -8.07
C SER A 179 -5.83 5.10 -8.43
N PHE A 180 -5.45 6.35 -8.15
CA PHE A 180 -6.22 7.52 -8.54
C PHE A 180 -6.31 7.69 -10.06
N VAL A 181 -5.25 7.38 -10.81
CA VAL A 181 -5.29 7.35 -12.28
C VAL A 181 -6.20 6.22 -12.78
N ALA A 182 -6.05 5.00 -12.24
CA ALA A 182 -6.86 3.86 -12.65
C ALA A 182 -8.36 4.08 -12.37
N LEU A 183 -8.69 4.78 -11.28
CA LEU A 183 -10.05 5.17 -10.95
C LEU A 183 -10.73 5.94 -12.07
N ARG A 184 -10.03 6.91 -12.69
CA ARG A 184 -10.56 7.64 -13.85
C ARG A 184 -10.91 6.67 -14.98
N GLY A 185 -10.03 5.72 -15.25
CA GLY A 185 -10.24 4.68 -16.26
C GLY A 185 -11.50 3.86 -16.00
N TYR A 186 -11.67 3.36 -14.77
CA TYR A 186 -12.86 2.59 -14.40
C TYR A 186 -14.15 3.41 -14.51
N ILE A 187 -14.16 4.66 -14.05
CA ILE A 187 -15.33 5.55 -14.18
C ILE A 187 -15.67 5.78 -15.67
N GLU A 188 -14.66 6.01 -16.51
CA GLU A 188 -14.86 6.26 -17.94
C GLU A 188 -15.43 5.06 -18.68
N LYS A 189 -15.05 3.85 -18.27
CA LYS A 189 -15.57 2.59 -18.80
C LYS A 189 -16.91 2.16 -18.20
N GLY A 190 -17.43 2.88 -17.20
CA GLY A 190 -18.68 2.50 -16.52
C GLY A 190 -18.51 1.32 -15.55
N GLU A 191 -17.28 0.99 -15.18
CA GLU A 191 -16.92 -0.10 -14.27
C GLU A 191 -17.06 0.33 -12.81
N PHE A 192 -18.27 0.74 -12.41
CA PHE A 192 -18.52 1.39 -11.11
C PHE A 192 -18.20 0.51 -9.90
N ASP A 193 -18.48 -0.79 -9.98
CA ASP A 193 -18.18 -1.72 -8.88
C ASP A 193 -16.67 -1.90 -8.70
N ALA A 194 -15.91 -1.97 -9.80
CA ALA A 194 -14.45 -2.03 -9.76
C ALA A 194 -13.86 -0.71 -9.26
N ALA A 195 -14.39 0.42 -9.70
CA ALA A 195 -14.04 1.75 -9.20
C ALA A 195 -14.30 1.85 -7.69
N TYR A 196 -15.48 1.47 -7.22
CA TYR A 196 -15.86 1.54 -5.81
C TYR A 196 -14.98 0.63 -4.94
N ARG A 197 -14.71 -0.61 -5.41
CA ARG A 197 -13.75 -1.52 -4.77
C ARG A 197 -12.34 -0.95 -4.73
N LEU A 198 -11.90 -0.24 -5.77
CA LEU A 198 -10.60 0.43 -5.78
C LEU A 198 -10.53 1.55 -4.74
N VAL A 199 -11.60 2.35 -4.59
CA VAL A 199 -11.67 3.41 -3.58
C VAL A 199 -11.70 2.85 -2.16
N LYS A 200 -12.49 1.80 -1.92
CA LYS A 200 -12.61 1.13 -0.63
C LYS A 200 -11.47 0.15 -0.34
N SER A 201 -10.65 -0.15 -1.33
CA SER A 201 -9.49 -1.01 -1.16
C SER A 201 -8.55 -0.36 -0.15
N PRO A 202 -7.97 -1.14 0.77
CA PRO A 202 -6.81 -0.70 1.53
C PRO A 202 -5.68 -0.17 0.62
N THR A 203 -5.62 -0.57 -0.65
CA THR A 203 -4.65 -0.11 -1.67
C THR A 203 -5.09 1.16 -2.43
N GLY A 204 -6.17 1.81 -1.99
CA GLY A 204 -6.96 2.79 -2.75
C GLY A 204 -6.41 4.21 -2.78
N LEU A 205 -7.31 5.21 -2.72
CA LEU A 205 -7.03 6.62 -2.99
C LEU A 205 -6.45 7.40 -1.79
N SER A 206 -5.61 6.79 -0.96
CA SER A 206 -5.04 7.46 0.23
C SER A 206 -3.85 8.37 -0.12
N ALA A 207 -3.78 8.93 -1.34
CA ALA A 207 -2.57 9.52 -1.92
C ALA A 207 -1.93 10.71 -1.18
N CYS A 208 -2.64 11.28 -0.21
CA CYS A 208 -2.06 12.28 0.68
C CYS A 208 -2.05 11.86 2.14
N GLY A 209 -2.64 10.71 2.50
CA GLY A 209 -2.78 10.30 3.88
C GLY A 209 -1.43 10.22 4.60
N LYS A 210 -0.39 9.62 4.01
CA LYS A 210 0.97 9.57 4.60
C LYS A 210 1.60 10.93 4.76
N ASN A 211 1.58 11.73 3.70
CA ASN A 211 2.26 13.03 3.72
C ASN A 211 1.52 14.06 4.58
N MET A 212 0.19 13.93 4.72
CA MET A 212 -0.63 14.76 5.59
C MET A 212 -0.59 14.30 7.05
N SER A 213 -0.44 13.00 7.30
CA SER A 213 -0.19 12.47 8.65
C SER A 213 1.19 12.90 9.15
N LEU A 214 2.20 12.83 8.29
CA LEU A 214 3.55 13.33 8.59
C LEU A 214 3.60 14.86 8.74
N ALA A 215 2.74 15.59 8.02
CA ALA A 215 2.61 17.04 8.16
C ALA A 215 1.60 17.46 9.23
N ALA A 216 0.90 16.52 9.90
CA ALA A 216 -0.18 16.82 10.86
C ALA A 216 0.22 17.81 11.96
N PRO A 217 1.44 17.75 12.54
CA PRO A 217 1.91 18.77 13.49
C PRO A 217 2.04 20.18 12.87
N MET A 218 2.30 20.27 11.57
CA MET A 218 2.42 21.52 10.83
C MET A 218 1.07 22.05 10.32
N VAL A 219 0.02 21.22 10.26
CA VAL A 219 -1.34 21.59 9.82
C VAL A 219 -1.92 22.71 10.69
N ALA A 220 -1.62 22.72 12.00
CA ALA A 220 -2.07 23.76 12.91
C ALA A 220 -1.60 25.15 12.48
N ASN A 221 -0.41 25.23 11.86
CA ASN A 221 0.23 26.47 11.42
C ASN A 221 -0.05 26.81 9.95
N TRP A 222 -0.86 26.02 9.25
CA TRP A 222 -1.26 26.34 7.88
C TRP A 222 -2.25 27.50 7.84
N SER A 223 -2.21 28.28 6.76
CA SER A 223 -3.26 29.26 6.47
C SER A 223 -4.59 28.55 6.21
N GLU A 224 -5.70 29.27 6.42
CA GLU A 224 -7.04 28.74 6.16
C GLU A 224 -7.23 28.31 4.70
N ASP A 225 -6.58 28.98 3.75
CA ASP A 225 -6.63 28.60 2.32
C ASP A 225 -6.06 27.20 2.08
N VAL A 226 -4.92 26.87 2.70
CA VAL A 226 -4.31 25.54 2.59
C VAL A 226 -5.20 24.50 3.26
N LYS A 227 -5.75 24.81 4.44
CA LYS A 227 -6.69 23.91 5.14
C LYS A 227 -7.94 23.65 4.30
N ASN A 228 -8.46 24.67 3.61
CA ASN A 228 -9.64 24.56 2.74
C ASN A 228 -9.38 23.68 1.52
N VAL A 229 -8.22 23.80 0.87
CA VAL A 229 -7.81 22.92 -0.25
C VAL A 229 -7.74 21.46 0.22
N VAL A 230 -7.11 21.22 1.38
CA VAL A 230 -6.97 19.87 1.95
C VAL A 230 -8.31 19.28 2.39
N LYS A 231 -9.17 20.08 3.03
CA LYS A 231 -10.54 19.70 3.42
C LYS A 231 -11.36 19.31 2.20
N THR A 232 -11.31 20.12 1.14
CA THR A 232 -12.02 19.88 -0.12
C THR A 232 -11.57 18.57 -0.75
N ARG A 233 -10.24 18.37 -0.90
CA ARG A 233 -9.68 17.12 -1.43
C ARG A 233 -10.18 15.90 -0.67
N ASN A 234 -10.07 15.94 0.66
CA ASN A 234 -10.40 14.80 1.50
C ASN A 234 -11.90 14.47 1.45
N ALA A 235 -12.78 15.49 1.47
CA ALA A 235 -14.21 15.30 1.29
C ALA A 235 -14.52 14.60 -0.04
N ILE A 236 -13.88 15.04 -1.12
CA ILE A 236 -14.06 14.45 -2.45
C ILE A 236 -13.61 12.98 -2.47
N LEU A 237 -12.38 12.70 -2.03
CA LEU A 237 -11.78 11.36 -2.14
C LEU A 237 -12.47 10.33 -1.24
N TYR A 238 -12.88 10.73 -0.04
CA TYR A 238 -13.35 9.80 0.99
C TYR A 238 -14.87 9.74 1.15
N SER A 239 -15.60 10.73 0.64
CA SER A 239 -17.06 10.79 0.77
C SER A 239 -17.76 10.95 -0.57
N GLU A 240 -17.43 12.00 -1.34
CA GLU A 240 -18.23 12.37 -2.51
C GLU A 240 -18.03 11.42 -3.70
N ILE A 241 -16.78 11.02 -4.01
CA ILE A 241 -16.50 10.04 -5.06
C ILE A 241 -17.12 8.68 -4.72
N PRO A 242 -16.91 8.07 -3.54
CA PRO A 242 -17.59 6.82 -3.17
C PRO A 242 -19.10 6.90 -3.37
N LYS A 243 -19.73 7.99 -2.94
CA LYS A 243 -21.17 8.20 -3.10
C LYS A 243 -21.58 8.25 -4.57
N ALA A 244 -20.89 9.02 -5.40
CA ALA A 244 -21.17 9.11 -6.83
C ALA A 244 -21.00 7.76 -7.55
N LEU A 245 -20.02 6.94 -7.13
CA LEU A 245 -19.82 5.59 -7.66
C LEU A 245 -20.95 4.64 -7.28
N GLN A 246 -21.44 4.70 -6.03
CA GLN A 246 -22.59 3.91 -5.58
C GLN A 246 -23.88 4.30 -6.31
N GLU A 247 -24.05 5.60 -6.57
CA GLU A 247 -25.15 6.17 -7.36
C GLU A 247 -24.99 5.88 -8.87
N LYS A 248 -23.84 5.31 -9.30
CA LYS A 248 -23.46 5.09 -10.71
C LYS A 248 -23.53 6.36 -11.56
N ASP A 249 -23.29 7.51 -10.95
CA ASP A 249 -23.30 8.81 -11.59
C ASP A 249 -21.92 9.10 -12.22
N LYS A 250 -21.79 8.76 -13.50
CA LYS A 250 -20.54 8.91 -14.27
C LYS A 250 -20.06 10.37 -14.30
N GLU A 251 -20.95 11.30 -14.60
CA GLU A 251 -20.59 12.70 -14.84
C GLU A 251 -20.10 13.36 -13.56
N LYS A 252 -20.85 13.16 -12.47
CA LYS A 252 -20.47 13.63 -11.14
C LYS A 252 -19.16 13.01 -10.67
N ALA A 253 -18.97 11.69 -10.84
CA ALA A 253 -17.73 11.02 -10.46
C ALA A 253 -16.51 11.57 -11.25
N ILE A 254 -16.69 11.87 -12.54
CA ILE A 254 -15.67 12.51 -13.38
C ILE A 254 -15.33 13.92 -12.89
N GLN A 255 -16.35 14.75 -12.62
CA GLN A 255 -16.16 16.12 -12.15
C GLN A 255 -15.45 16.14 -10.80
N LEU A 256 -15.87 15.28 -9.87
CA LEU A 256 -15.24 15.10 -8.56
C LEU A 256 -13.79 14.65 -8.69
N TRP A 257 -13.50 13.66 -9.55
CA TRP A 257 -12.13 13.24 -9.82
C TRP A 257 -11.26 14.39 -10.32
N GLN A 258 -11.75 15.19 -11.27
CA GLN A 258 -11.02 16.35 -11.79
C GLN A 258 -10.77 17.40 -10.71
N LYS A 259 -11.78 17.68 -9.88
CA LYS A 259 -11.65 18.61 -8.75
C LYS A 259 -10.64 18.12 -7.72
N ALA A 260 -10.61 16.82 -7.39
CA ALA A 260 -9.58 16.23 -6.54
C ALA A 260 -8.19 16.37 -7.17
N MET A 261 -8.04 16.11 -8.47
CA MET A 261 -6.76 16.28 -9.16
C MET A 261 -6.26 17.72 -9.08
N LEU A 262 -7.14 18.71 -9.26
CA LEU A 262 -6.80 20.13 -9.11
C LEU A 262 -6.26 20.44 -7.72
N THR A 263 -6.89 19.93 -6.64
CA THR A 263 -6.37 20.14 -5.27
C THR A 263 -4.97 19.54 -5.07
N CYS A 264 -4.63 18.45 -5.75
CA CYS A 264 -3.28 17.90 -5.75
C CYS A 264 -2.29 18.89 -6.40
N TYR A 265 -2.66 19.49 -7.53
CA TYR A 265 -1.85 20.52 -8.18
C TYR A 265 -1.70 21.79 -7.34
N GLN A 266 -2.76 22.24 -6.66
CA GLN A 266 -2.70 23.39 -5.76
C GLN A 266 -1.61 23.21 -4.71
N CYS A 267 -1.55 22.04 -4.05
CA CYS A 267 -0.52 21.74 -3.07
C CYS A 267 0.88 21.56 -3.68
N HIS A 268 0.98 20.90 -4.84
CA HIS A 268 2.27 20.49 -5.41
C HIS A 268 2.92 21.53 -6.33
N GLN A 269 2.14 22.43 -6.90
CA GLN A 269 2.59 23.48 -7.82
C GLN A 269 2.37 24.89 -7.26
N GLY A 270 1.69 25.02 -6.11
CA GLY A 270 1.44 26.33 -5.49
C GLY A 270 0.40 27.15 -6.24
N ILE A 271 -0.66 26.51 -6.74
CA ILE A 271 -1.75 27.21 -7.45
C ILE A 271 -2.73 27.74 -6.40
N GLY A 272 -2.77 29.06 -6.22
CA GLY A 272 -3.68 29.71 -5.27
C GLY A 272 -3.37 29.49 -3.78
N ILE A 273 -2.33 28.71 -3.45
CA ILE A 273 -1.78 28.51 -2.10
C ILE A 273 -0.25 28.37 -2.18
N PRO A 274 0.51 28.56 -1.08
CA PRO A 274 1.93 28.27 -1.06
C PRO A 274 2.22 26.83 -1.51
N GLN A 275 3.31 26.64 -2.26
CA GLN A 275 3.74 25.30 -2.64
C GLN A 275 4.14 24.51 -1.39
N MET A 276 3.29 23.57 -0.99
CA MET A 276 3.49 22.79 0.24
C MET A 276 4.56 21.71 0.06
N ARG A 277 4.69 21.19 -1.16
CA ARG A 277 5.71 20.20 -1.50
C ARG A 277 6.01 20.21 -2.97
N LYS A 278 7.26 20.55 -3.31
CA LYS A 278 7.77 20.34 -4.67
C LYS A 278 7.67 18.86 -5.04
N PHE A 279 6.95 18.59 -6.12
CA PHE A 279 6.84 17.26 -6.71
C PHE A 279 7.30 17.33 -8.15
N LYS A 280 8.43 16.70 -8.43
CA LYS A 280 8.94 16.47 -9.78
C LYS A 280 8.98 14.96 -9.98
N PRO A 281 8.03 14.36 -10.71
CA PRO A 281 8.01 12.92 -10.87
C PRO A 281 9.23 12.46 -11.65
N LEU A 282 9.74 11.29 -11.28
CA LEU A 282 10.77 10.61 -12.05
C LEU A 282 10.17 10.16 -13.38
N GLU A 283 10.99 10.08 -14.43
CA GLU A 283 10.56 9.69 -15.77
C GLU A 283 9.88 8.30 -15.79
N GLU A 284 10.40 7.35 -15.01
CA GLU A 284 9.81 6.02 -14.87
C GLU A 284 8.39 6.05 -14.26
N ILE A 285 8.18 6.94 -13.28
CA ILE A 285 6.88 7.12 -12.63
C ILE A 285 5.87 7.72 -13.62
N HIS A 286 6.28 8.74 -14.36
CA HIS A 286 5.45 9.33 -15.42
C HIS A 286 5.12 8.29 -16.49
N SER A 287 6.10 7.48 -16.92
CA SER A 287 5.91 6.40 -17.89
C SER A 287 4.91 5.34 -17.39
N LYS A 288 4.93 5.01 -16.10
CA LYS A 288 3.93 4.11 -15.49
C LYS A 288 2.54 4.73 -15.43
N HIS A 289 2.42 6.00 -15.08
CA HIS A 289 1.15 6.74 -15.15
C HIS A 289 0.56 6.67 -16.57
N GLN A 290 1.38 6.97 -17.57
CA GLN A 290 0.97 6.94 -18.97
C GLN A 290 0.47 5.56 -19.41
N ARG A 291 1.20 4.48 -19.06
CA ARG A 291 0.77 3.10 -19.39
C ARG A 291 -0.60 2.75 -18.81
N ILE A 292 -0.89 3.19 -17.58
CA ILE A 292 -2.20 2.97 -16.95
C ILE A 292 -3.28 3.77 -17.69
N ALA A 293 -3.04 5.05 -17.99
CA ALA A 293 -4.02 5.85 -18.72
C ALA A 293 -4.28 5.31 -20.14
N GLU A 294 -3.24 4.82 -20.82
CA GLU A 294 -3.32 4.16 -22.13
C GLU A 294 -4.16 2.89 -22.08
N SER A 295 -4.03 2.05 -21.04
CA SER A 295 -4.81 0.81 -20.92
C SER A 295 -6.33 1.05 -20.85
N PHE A 296 -6.75 2.26 -20.47
CA PHE A 296 -8.15 2.68 -20.47
C PHE A 296 -8.55 3.53 -21.69
N GLY A 297 -7.62 3.80 -22.61
CA GLY A 297 -7.86 4.65 -23.79
C GLY A 297 -8.00 6.14 -23.45
N LEU A 298 -7.42 6.59 -22.33
CA LEU A 298 -7.48 8.00 -21.90
C LEU A 298 -6.41 8.87 -22.57
N VAL A 299 -5.37 8.25 -23.13
CA VAL A 299 -4.33 8.93 -23.89
C VAL A 299 -4.68 8.85 -25.37
N LYS A 300 -4.79 10.01 -26.02
CA LYS A 300 -4.96 10.10 -27.48
C LYS A 300 -3.65 10.53 -28.10
N VAL A 301 -3.23 9.88 -29.19
CA VAL A 301 -2.09 10.36 -29.98
C VAL A 301 -2.63 11.35 -31.02
N ALA A 302 -2.13 12.59 -30.98
CA ALA A 302 -2.37 13.59 -32.00
C ALA A 302 -1.00 14.14 -32.44
N ASP A 303 -0.72 14.12 -33.75
CA ASP A 303 0.52 14.62 -34.35
C ASP A 303 1.82 14.04 -33.73
N GLY A 304 1.81 12.73 -33.45
CA GLY A 304 2.95 12.04 -32.83
C GLY A 304 3.17 12.36 -31.34
N GLN A 305 2.32 13.22 -30.75
CA GLN A 305 2.36 13.55 -29.32
C GLN A 305 1.24 12.83 -28.57
N LYS A 306 1.59 12.19 -27.46
CA LYS A 306 0.63 11.60 -26.53
C LYS A 306 -0.05 12.71 -25.73
N SER A 307 -1.34 12.91 -25.97
CA SER A 307 -2.17 13.89 -25.26
C SER A 307 -2.55 13.37 -23.88
N CYS A 308 -1.98 14.00 -22.86
CA CYS A 308 -2.37 13.79 -21.46
C CYS A 308 -3.49 14.74 -21.02
N ILE A 309 -4.20 15.41 -21.95
CA ILE A 309 -5.23 16.42 -21.64
C ILE A 309 -6.37 15.83 -20.80
N ALA A 310 -6.64 14.53 -20.92
CA ALA A 310 -7.62 13.86 -20.06
C ALA A 310 -7.20 13.86 -18.57
N CYS A 311 -5.89 13.87 -18.29
CA CYS A 311 -5.31 13.92 -16.95
C CYS A 311 -4.90 15.35 -16.53
N HIS A 312 -4.74 16.27 -17.48
CA HIS A 312 -4.27 17.64 -17.31
C HIS A 312 -5.20 18.62 -18.03
N ARG A 313 -6.17 19.22 -17.33
CA ARG A 313 -7.09 20.24 -17.88
C ARG A 313 -6.99 21.54 -17.10
N GLY A 314 -7.14 22.68 -17.78
CA GLY A 314 -7.18 24.01 -17.17
C GLY A 314 -5.79 24.53 -16.77
N GLU A 315 -5.65 25.04 -15.54
CA GLU A 315 -4.41 25.64 -14.99
C GLU A 315 -3.25 24.63 -14.82
N THR A 316 -3.51 23.34 -15.03
CA THR A 316 -2.57 22.24 -14.81
C THR A 316 -1.80 21.88 -16.08
N GLN A 317 -1.37 22.88 -16.85
CA GLN A 317 -0.72 22.72 -18.18
C GLN A 317 0.76 22.32 -18.12
N ILE A 318 1.34 22.18 -16.94
CA ILE A 318 2.73 21.71 -16.79
C ILE A 318 2.81 20.26 -17.30
N ARG A 319 3.39 20.08 -18.49
CA ARG A 319 3.87 18.78 -18.98
C ARG A 319 4.92 18.25 -18.00
N GLY A 320 4.75 17.03 -17.48
CA GLY A 320 5.65 16.48 -16.47
C GLY A 320 5.07 16.46 -15.04
N TYR A 321 3.77 16.15 -14.88
CA TYR A 321 3.49 15.03 -13.98
C TYR A 321 4.03 13.73 -14.59
#